data_AF-A0A7C5NF91-F1
#
_entry.id   AF-A0A7C5NF91-F1
#
_cell.length_a   1.000
_cell.length_b   1.000
_cell.length_c   1.000
_cell.angle_alpha   90.00
_cell.angle_beta   90.00
_cell.angle_gamma   90.00
#
_symmetry.space_group_name_H-M   'P 1'
#
loop_
_entity.id
_entity.type
_entity.pdbx_description
1 polymer ?
#
loop_
_entity_poly.entity_id
_entity_poly.type
_entity_poly.pdbx_seq_one_letter_code
_entity_poly.pdbx_strand_id
1 'polypeptide(L)'
;MIDKIPTYIDMFVNFMNAGGVVMWVLFGLNLLLWYGLGYRYLVLKRGTLGNIRRQIDKHIKRNGKQRMRGLLDYAIADALDATREAGALGLKVKDYIYDALFPYM
;
A
#
# COMPACT_ATOMS: atom_id res chain seq x y z
N MET A 1 26.02 34.54 -8.74
CA MET A 1 25.03 33.45 -8.52
C MET A 1 23.70 33.97 -7.97
N ILE A 2 23.68 35.10 -7.26
CA ILE A 2 22.46 35.71 -6.69
C ILE A 2 21.50 36.23 -7.77
N ASP A 3 22.01 36.69 -8.92
CA ASP A 3 21.17 37.25 -10.01
C ASP A 3 20.44 36.21 -10.86
N LYS A 4 20.69 34.91 -10.68
CA LYS A 4 20.05 33.86 -11.49
C LYS A 4 18.70 33.44 -10.93
N ILE A 5 18.53 33.48 -9.62
CA ILE A 5 17.28 33.12 -8.93
C ILE A 5 16.10 33.99 -9.39
N PRO A 6 16.20 35.34 -9.43
CA PRO A 6 15.09 36.17 -9.90
C PRO A 6 14.75 35.88 -11.36
N THR A 7 15.74 35.68 -12.23
CA THR A 7 15.53 35.31 -13.63
C THR A 7 14.76 34.00 -13.79
N TYR A 8 15.07 32.98 -12.99
CA TYR A 8 14.32 31.71 -13.05
C TYR A 8 12.89 31.84 -12.52
N ILE A 9 12.67 32.69 -11.52
CA ILE A 9 11.32 32.97 -11.00
C ILE A 9 10.50 33.71 -12.07
N ASP A 10 11.08 34.72 -12.73
CA ASP A 10 10.41 35.45 -13.80
C ASP A 10 10.07 34.55 -14.99
N MET A 11 11.00 33.68 -15.39
CA MET A 11 10.72 32.68 -16.44
C MET A 11 9.58 31.75 -16.01
N PHE A 12 9.60 31.26 -14.78
CA PHE A 12 8.53 30.40 -14.25
C PHE A 12 7.16 31.11 -14.26
N VAL A 13 7.09 32.34 -13.75
CA VAL A 13 5.84 33.12 -13.73
C VAL A 13 5.34 33.41 -15.13
N ASN A 14 6.23 33.71 -16.09
CA ASN A 14 5.87 33.91 -17.49
C ASN A 14 5.29 32.63 -18.12
N PHE A 15 5.89 31.47 -17.84
CA PHE A 15 5.31 30.19 -18.25
C PHE A 15 3.93 29.97 -17.64
N MET A 16 3.77 30.19 -16.33
CA MET A 16 2.50 30.05 -15.63
C MET A 16 1.41 30.96 -16.21
N ASN A 17 1.76 32.21 -16.55
CA ASN A 17 0.84 33.17 -17.14
C ASN A 17 0.50 32.87 -18.61
N ALA A 18 1.39 32.24 -19.37
CA ALA A 18 1.11 31.83 -20.76
C ALA A 18 -0.03 30.78 -20.85
N GLY A 19 -0.16 29.92 -19.83
CA GLY A 19 -1.28 28.98 -19.71
C GLY A 19 -2.53 29.56 -19.07
N GLY A 20 -2.51 30.84 -18.69
CA GLY A 20 -3.63 31.54 -18.04
C GLY A 20 -4.00 31.00 -16.66
N VAL A 21 -5.19 31.38 -16.18
CA VAL A 21 -5.69 31.01 -14.84
C VAL A 21 -5.75 29.49 -14.63
N VAL A 22 -5.99 28.72 -15.70
CA VAL A 22 -6.07 27.26 -15.64
C VAL A 22 -4.74 26.63 -15.19
N MET A 23 -3.59 27.17 -15.62
CA MET A 23 -2.30 26.60 -15.24
C MET A 23 -2.03 26.74 -13.73
N TRP A 24 -2.43 27.87 -13.14
CA TRP A 24 -2.32 28.11 -11.70
C TRP A 24 -3.18 27.14 -10.88
N VAL A 25 -4.41 26.86 -11.33
CA VAL A 25 -5.28 25.87 -10.71
C VAL A 25 -4.67 24.47 -10.79
N LEU A 26 -4.17 24.07 -11.97
CA LEU A 26 -3.53 22.77 -12.16
C LEU A 26 -2.28 22.59 -11.29
N PHE A 27 -1.47 23.64 -11.14
CA PHE A 27 -0.31 23.61 -10.26
C PHE A 27 -0.70 23.41 -8.79
N GLY A 28 -1.74 24.13 -8.32
CA GLY A 28 -2.27 23.95 -6.97
C GLY A 28 -2.85 22.56 -6.73
N LEU A 29 -3.62 22.03 -7.69
CA LEU A 29 -4.15 20.67 -7.61
C LEU A 29 -3.05 19.61 -7.63
N ASN A 30 -1.97 19.83 -8.39
CA ASN A 30 -0.81 18.95 -8.40
C ASN A 30 -0.14 18.90 -7.01
N LEU A 31 0.05 20.04 -6.34
CA LEU A 31 0.56 20.08 -4.97
C LEU A 31 -0.36 19.34 -3.99
N LEU A 32 -1.68 19.49 -4.11
CA LEU A 32 -2.65 18.75 -3.29
C LEU A 32 -2.57 17.25 -3.54
N LEU A 33 -2.40 16.83 -4.79
CA LEU A 33 -2.24 15.42 -5.16
C LEU A 33 -0.96 14.84 -4.56
N TRP A 34 0.16 15.56 -4.63
CA TRP A 34 1.42 15.17 -3.99
C TRP A 34 1.31 15.11 -2.47
N TYR A 35 0.61 16.06 -1.86
CA TYR A 35 0.33 16.03 -0.43
C TYR A 35 -0.52 14.82 -0.06
N GLY A 36 -1.57 14.53 -0.83
CA GLY A 36 -2.44 13.35 -0.64
C GLY A 36 -1.68 12.04 -0.81
N LEU A 37 -0.78 11.95 -1.80
CA LEU A 37 0.12 10.81 -1.99
C LEU A 37 1.11 10.65 -0.84
N GLY A 38 1.74 11.73 -0.38
CA GLY A 38 2.66 11.72 0.75
C GLY A 38 1.96 11.35 2.05
N TYR A 39 0.79 11.94 2.30
CA TYR A 39 -0.07 11.61 3.44
C TYR A 39 -0.52 10.16 3.38
N ARG A 40 -1.02 9.69 2.24
CA ARG A 40 -1.38 8.27 2.05
C ARG A 40 -0.18 7.38 2.26
N TYR A 41 1.01 7.71 1.76
CA TYR A 41 2.22 6.94 1.96
C TYR A 41 2.63 6.87 3.44
N LEU A 42 2.54 7.98 4.17
CA LEU A 42 2.83 8.03 5.61
C LEU A 42 1.76 7.32 6.46
N VAL A 43 0.49 7.35 6.04
CA VAL A 43 -0.62 6.66 6.69
C VAL A 43 -0.66 5.16 6.33
N LEU A 44 -0.31 4.80 5.09
CA LEU A 44 -0.12 3.42 4.62
C LEU A 44 1.25 2.83 4.99
N LYS A 45 2.08 3.54 5.77
CA LYS A 45 3.02 2.86 6.69
C LYS A 45 2.21 2.09 7.75
N ARG A 46 1.40 1.11 7.30
CA ARG A 46 1.17 -0.12 8.05
C ARG A 46 2.57 -0.58 8.43
N GLY A 47 2.87 -0.64 9.72
CA GLY A 47 4.17 -1.02 10.29
C GLY A 47 4.57 -2.47 10.01
N THR A 48 4.36 -2.94 8.79
CA THR A 48 4.61 -4.29 8.30
C THR A 48 5.36 -4.21 6.97
N LEU A 49 6.46 -3.44 6.94
CA LEU A 49 7.64 -3.77 6.12
C LEU A 49 8.39 -5.00 6.67
N GLY A 50 7.73 -5.79 7.51
CA GLY A 50 8.33 -6.87 8.26
C GLY A 50 7.77 -8.19 7.80
N ASN A 51 8.33 -8.69 6.69
CA ASN A 51 8.39 -10.09 6.29
C ASN A 51 7.07 -10.88 6.51
N ILE A 52 6.34 -11.21 5.44
CA ILE A 52 5.12 -12.05 5.51
C ILE A 52 5.33 -13.28 6.39
N ARG A 53 6.54 -13.88 6.35
CA ARG A 53 6.96 -14.97 7.23
C ARG A 53 6.83 -14.65 8.72
N ARG A 54 7.22 -13.44 9.16
CA ARG A 54 7.08 -12.98 10.55
C ARG A 54 5.63 -12.79 10.96
N GLN A 55 4.74 -12.45 10.03
CA GLN A 55 3.30 -12.37 10.31
C GLN A 55 2.71 -13.77 10.45
N ILE A 56 3.08 -14.70 9.58
CA ILE A 56 2.69 -16.11 9.66
C ILE A 56 3.19 -16.72 10.98
N ASP A 57 4.47 -16.56 11.33
CA ASP A 57 5.03 -17.07 12.59
C ASP A 57 4.30 -16.51 13.82
N LYS A 58 3.95 -15.22 13.80
CA LYS A 58 3.16 -14.61 14.87
C LYS A 58 1.75 -15.18 14.93
N HIS A 59 1.14 -15.46 13.80
CA HIS A 59 -0.22 -16.03 13.72
C HIS A 59 -0.23 -17.46 14.26
N ILE A 60 0.74 -18.29 13.85
CA ILE A 60 0.93 -19.66 14.33
C ILE A 60 1.23 -19.68 15.84
N LYS A 61 2.17 -18.87 16.33
CA LYS A 61 2.53 -18.83 17.77
C LYS A 61 1.39 -18.36 18.68
N ARG A 62 0.39 -17.64 18.14
CA ARG A 62 -0.67 -17.01 18.93
C ARG A 62 -2.04 -17.66 18.77
N ASN A 63 -2.15 -18.78 18.02
CA ASN A 63 -3.39 -19.53 17.82
C ASN A 63 -4.59 -18.64 17.44
N GLY A 64 -4.42 -17.74 16.48
CA GLY A 64 -5.54 -16.97 15.90
C GLY A 64 -6.18 -15.88 16.78
N LYS A 65 -5.67 -15.58 17.98
CA LYS A 65 -6.30 -14.61 18.90
C LYS A 65 -6.09 -13.12 18.56
N GLN A 66 -5.45 -12.78 17.45
CA GLN A 66 -5.21 -11.37 17.12
C GLN A 66 -6.41 -10.75 16.40
N ARG A 67 -6.72 -9.49 16.73
CA ARG A 67 -7.68 -8.66 15.99
C ARG A 67 -7.23 -8.58 14.52
N MET A 68 -7.94 -9.26 13.63
CA MET A 68 -7.70 -9.27 12.19
C MET A 68 -7.94 -7.84 11.68
N ARG A 69 -6.90 -7.19 11.16
CA ARG A 69 -6.95 -5.75 10.86
C ARG A 69 -6.88 -5.43 9.38
N GLY A 70 -6.52 -6.39 8.55
CA GLY A 70 -6.47 -6.18 7.11
C GLY A 70 -6.52 -7.49 6.32
N LEU A 71 -6.75 -7.34 5.01
CA LEU A 71 -6.88 -8.42 4.02
C LEU A 71 -5.82 -9.53 4.18
N LEU A 72 -4.56 -9.15 4.41
CA LEU A 72 -3.46 -10.10 4.56
C LEU A 72 -3.57 -10.96 5.82
N ASP A 73 -4.11 -10.42 6.93
CA ASP A 73 -4.31 -11.22 8.15
C ASP A 73 -5.40 -12.28 7.94
N TYR A 74 -6.44 -11.95 7.15
CA TYR A 74 -7.50 -12.87 6.75
C TYR A 74 -6.98 -13.94 5.78
N ALA A 75 -6.26 -13.54 4.73
CA ALA A 75 -5.63 -14.46 3.80
C ALA A 75 -4.66 -15.44 4.49
N ILE A 76 -3.92 -14.99 5.51
CA ILE A 76 -3.02 -15.87 6.29
C ILE A 76 -3.83 -16.87 7.12
N ALA A 77 -4.93 -16.45 7.76
CA ALA A 77 -5.77 -17.34 8.56
C ALA A 77 -6.42 -18.42 7.68
N ASP A 78 -7.05 -18.02 6.58
CA ASP A 78 -7.73 -18.94 5.66
C ASP A 78 -6.76 -19.93 5.02
N ALA A 79 -5.55 -19.48 4.63
CA ALA A 79 -4.53 -20.38 4.10
C ALA A 79 -4.02 -21.40 5.13
N LEU A 80 -3.93 -21.02 6.41
CA LEU A 80 -3.54 -21.93 7.50
C LEU A 80 -4.65 -22.95 7.79
N ASP A 81 -5.91 -22.52 7.82
CA ASP A 81 -7.06 -23.41 8.03
C ASP A 81 -7.18 -24.42 6.87
N ALA A 82 -7.07 -23.96 5.62
CA ALA A 82 -7.06 -24.84 4.45
C ALA A 82 -5.89 -25.83 4.47
N THR A 83 -4.72 -25.42 4.96
CA THR A 83 -3.56 -26.32 5.14
C THR A 83 -3.85 -27.40 6.17
N ARG A 84 -4.49 -27.05 7.29
CA ARG A 84 -4.86 -28.01 8.34
C ARG A 84 -5.90 -29.01 7.83
N GLU A 85 -6.90 -28.56 7.09
CA GLU A 85 -7.95 -29.42 6.54
C GLU A 85 -7.41 -30.35 5.45
N ALA A 86 -6.64 -29.84 4.49
CA ALA A 86 -6.01 -30.66 3.46
C ALA A 86 -5.04 -31.69 4.06
N GLY A 87 -4.29 -31.31 5.10
CA GLY A 87 -3.40 -32.22 5.84
C GLY A 87 -4.16 -33.32 6.57
N ALA A 88 -5.30 -33.00 7.20
CA ALA A 88 -6.16 -33.99 7.86
C ALA A 88 -6.76 -35.01 6.87
N LEU A 89 -6.99 -34.59 5.62
CA LEU A 89 -7.50 -35.44 4.55
C LEU A 89 -6.39 -36.16 3.76
N GLY A 90 -5.11 -35.96 4.09
CA GLY A 90 -3.97 -36.57 3.38
C GLY A 90 -3.77 -36.04 1.95
N LEU A 91 -4.35 -34.88 1.63
CA LEU A 91 -4.29 -34.26 0.30
C LEU A 91 -3.04 -33.38 0.14
N LYS A 92 -2.62 -33.18 -1.10
CA LYS A 92 -1.50 -32.27 -1.42
C LYS A 92 -1.93 -30.82 -1.20
N VAL A 93 -1.53 -30.26 -0.06
CA VAL A 93 -1.86 -28.90 0.38
C VAL A 93 -1.71 -27.84 -0.73
N LYS A 94 -0.62 -27.90 -1.51
CA LYS A 94 -0.33 -26.94 -2.58
C LYS A 94 -1.46 -26.75 -3.61
N ASP A 95 -2.27 -27.78 -3.82
CA ASP A 95 -3.31 -27.78 -4.85
C ASP A 95 -4.60 -27.09 -4.36
N TYR A 96 -4.76 -26.90 -3.03
CA TYR A 96 -5.97 -26.36 -2.39
C TYR A 96 -5.78 -24.97 -1.77
N ILE A 97 -4.56 -24.44 -1.72
CA ILE A 97 -4.29 -23.09 -1.20
C ILE A 97 -4.95 -22.01 -2.07
N TYR A 98 -4.99 -22.20 -3.39
CA TYR A 98 -5.55 -21.20 -4.31
C TYR A 98 -7.06 -21.01 -4.12
N ASP A 99 -7.79 -22.09 -3.84
CA ASP A 99 -9.24 -22.03 -3.56
C ASP A 99 -9.51 -21.23 -2.28
N ALA A 100 -8.70 -21.42 -1.23
CA ALA A 100 -8.80 -20.65 0.00
C ALA A 100 -8.46 -19.16 -0.17
N LEU A 101 -7.64 -18.82 -1.17
CA LEU A 101 -7.23 -17.44 -1.44
C LEU A 101 -8.12 -16.72 -2.47
N PHE A 102 -9.04 -17.43 -3.13
CA PHE A 102 -9.93 -16.88 -4.15
C PHE A 102 -10.68 -15.60 -3.73
N PRO A 103 -11.19 -15.45 -2.49
CA PRO A 103 -11.88 -14.23 -2.07
C PRO A 103 -11.00 -12.96 -2.03
N TYR A 104 -9.67 -13.12 -2.13
CA TYR A 104 -8.68 -12.06 -1.96
C TYR A 104 -7.95 -11.68 -3.25
N MET A 105 -8.18 -12.40 -4.36
CA MET A 105 -7.64 -12.13 -5.69
C MET A 105 -8.60 -11.30 -6.52
#